data_AF-A0A7L4KD50-F1
#
_entry.id   AF-A0A7L4KD50-F1
#
_cell.length_a   1.000
_cell.length_b   1.000
_cell.length_c   1.000
_cell.angle_alpha   90.00
_cell.angle_beta   90.00
_cell.angle_gamma   90.00
#
_symmetry.space_group_name_H-M   'P 1'
#
loop_
_entity.id
_entity.type
_entity.pdbx_description
1 polymer ?
#
loop_
_entity_poly.entity_id
_entity_poly.type
_entity_poly.pdbx_seq_one_letter_code
_entity_poly.pdbx_strand_id
1 'polypeptide(L)'
;VPPTSQKLAKLLFDGTQMVTDIQVAADLREMQRRAEEAELKLQRVEKLENEAKSSTNKMEEIISKWVLAKEMRILQELWQLLSQQQQQCTLLLEAKNKLISDLQQDLKTRDEQYEQAIQKQSDDIYLLLERMEEQIRHMLKSYRHELLQIEKAFELEQQELRNNSRKKWEEAIRAHNAQELEHLHARMRKVEEFEEQLSQLQVQDEEEYNSMKRQMENDVQNLEKQIEHMKAIYRLNQEKLEHNLQVLKKRNEENTIIRSQQKRKLKRLHGLLSNLRTKLASQEKRFREENQGLTADYKRFTKQCKEMQRRMRHFAVSDAEQFTEIWLMNEKEAKGLMRKAFDADCIIHTQQLGLPWEEPQYWFLNNVGPIRSYKTKTVTKMIAEILTVGSGKGGKQPTPKTEDRATPLQNIPKKTAKRILELMSNELDFLIERKVLRSLIILGRHERTHKKLTSIFEALKINTGDDLCQLLDFFLKYKAQDVAASQ
;
A
#
# COMPACT_ATOMS: atom_id res chain seq x y z
N VAL A 1 6.13 -4.69 103.04
CA VAL A 1 6.37 -5.87 103.89
C VAL A 1 5.07 -6.65 103.92
N PRO A 2 5.04 -7.93 103.49
CA PRO A 2 3.79 -8.66 103.39
C PRO A 2 3.18 -8.80 104.79
N PRO A 3 1.84 -8.69 104.94
CA PRO A 3 1.16 -8.81 106.23
C PRO A 3 1.43 -10.16 106.93
N THR A 4 1.94 -11.14 106.19
CA THR A 4 2.31 -12.48 106.65
C THR A 4 3.58 -12.49 107.51
N SER A 5 4.59 -11.68 107.18
CA SER A 5 5.83 -11.62 107.97
C SER A 5 5.64 -10.96 109.33
N GLN A 6 4.74 -9.97 109.42
CA GLN A 6 4.37 -9.36 110.70
C GLN A 6 3.61 -10.32 111.61
N LYS A 7 2.77 -11.20 111.06
CA LYS A 7 2.05 -12.22 111.84
C LYS A 7 3.00 -13.28 112.40
N LEU A 8 3.95 -13.75 111.59
CA LEU A 8 4.95 -14.74 112.02
C LEU A 8 5.90 -14.16 113.09
N ALA A 9 6.30 -12.89 112.96
CA ALA A 9 7.12 -12.22 113.97
C ALA A 9 6.40 -12.09 115.32
N LYS A 10 5.10 -11.76 115.31
CA LYS A 10 4.28 -11.73 116.53
C LYS A 10 4.16 -13.12 117.17
N LEU A 11 3.91 -14.15 116.37
CA LEU A 11 3.81 -15.54 116.86
C LEU A 11 5.12 -16.01 117.52
N LEU A 12 6.28 -15.64 116.96
CA LEU A 12 7.58 -15.93 117.55
C LEU A 12 7.76 -15.21 118.89
N PHE A 13 7.42 -13.91 118.94
CA PHE A 13 7.52 -13.11 120.15
C PHE A 13 6.65 -13.68 121.28
N ASP A 14 5.37 -13.95 121.00
CA ASP A 14 4.42 -14.49 121.98
C ASP A 14 4.87 -15.86 122.49
N GLY A 15 5.40 -16.71 121.61
CA GLY A 15 5.96 -18.02 121.98
C GLY A 15 7.20 -17.92 122.87
N THR A 16 8.13 -17.02 122.55
CA THR A 16 9.32 -16.77 123.39
C THR A 16 8.91 -16.27 124.77
N GLN A 17 7.91 -15.37 124.85
CA GLN A 17 7.42 -14.84 126.12
C GLN A 17 6.87 -15.94 127.04
N MET A 18 6.06 -16.85 126.49
CA MET A 18 5.47 -17.97 127.26
C MET A 18 6.51 -18.93 127.86
N VAL A 19 7.64 -19.11 127.18
CA VAL A 19 8.77 -19.96 127.65
C VAL A 19 9.58 -19.21 128.72
N THR A 20 9.84 -17.92 128.51
CA THR A 20 10.59 -17.10 129.48
C THR A 20 9.83 -16.91 130.80
N ASP A 21 8.50 -16.85 130.78
CA ASP A 21 7.70 -16.69 132.00
C ASP A 21 7.91 -17.82 133.01
N ILE A 22 8.12 -19.06 132.55
CA ILE A 22 8.40 -20.23 133.42
C ILE A 22 9.79 -20.10 134.04
N GLN A 23 10.78 -19.70 133.25
CA GLN A 23 12.16 -19.53 133.71
C GLN A 23 12.24 -18.44 134.79
N VAL A 24 11.61 -17.28 134.55
CA VAL A 24 11.55 -16.19 135.52
C VAL A 24 10.86 -16.62 136.81
N ALA A 25 9.77 -17.38 136.72
CA ALA A 25 9.06 -17.88 137.90
C ALA A 25 9.90 -18.88 138.71
N ALA A 26 10.66 -19.75 138.04
CA ALA A 26 11.57 -20.70 138.68
C ALA A 26 12.74 -19.98 139.38
N ASP A 27 13.35 -19.00 138.72
CA ASP A 27 14.44 -18.19 139.29
C ASP A 27 13.98 -17.44 140.54
N LEU A 28 12.77 -16.86 140.52
CA LEU A 28 12.19 -16.18 141.69
C LEU A 28 12.00 -17.14 142.87
N ARG A 29 11.48 -18.35 142.63
CA ARG A 29 11.30 -19.37 143.69
C ARG A 29 12.63 -19.83 144.28
N GLU A 30 13.63 -20.06 143.43
CA GLU A 30 14.95 -20.50 143.85
C GLU A 30 15.67 -19.41 144.67
N MET A 31 15.51 -18.14 144.30
CA MET A 31 16.02 -17.01 145.09
C MET A 31 15.38 -16.95 146.48
N GLN A 32 14.06 -17.14 146.58
CA GLN A 32 13.36 -17.19 147.87
C GLN A 32 13.85 -18.35 148.74
N ARG A 33 13.96 -19.56 148.18
CA ARG A 33 14.47 -20.75 148.89
C ARG A 33 15.87 -20.52 149.46
N ARG A 34 16.78 -19.90 148.70
CA ARG A 34 18.14 -19.60 149.15
C ARG A 34 18.17 -18.61 150.32
N ALA A 35 17.28 -17.62 150.32
CA ALA A 35 17.16 -16.66 151.42
C ALA A 35 16.70 -17.35 152.71
N GLU A 36 15.62 -18.14 152.64
CA GLU A 36 15.09 -18.89 153.79
C GLU A 36 16.11 -19.91 154.34
N GLU A 37 16.83 -20.60 153.46
CA GLU A 37 17.90 -21.51 153.88
C GLU A 37 19.05 -20.80 154.60
N ALA A 38 19.41 -19.60 154.17
CA ALA A 38 20.46 -18.82 154.82
C ALA A 38 20.06 -18.42 156.25
N GLU A 39 18.82 -17.96 156.45
CA GLU A 39 18.30 -17.61 157.77
C GLU A 39 18.25 -18.82 158.71
N LEU A 40 17.75 -19.96 158.24
CA LEU A 40 17.64 -21.17 159.05
C LEU A 40 19.02 -21.78 159.37
N LYS A 41 20.00 -21.63 158.47
CA LYS A 41 21.40 -22.00 158.73
C LYS A 41 21.98 -21.15 159.87
N LEU A 42 21.74 -19.83 159.88
CA LEU A 42 22.20 -18.95 160.96
C LEU A 42 21.61 -19.36 162.31
N GLN A 43 20.30 -19.61 162.36
CA GLN A 43 19.64 -20.07 163.59
C GLN A 43 20.20 -21.41 164.09
N ARG A 44 20.54 -22.34 163.19
CA ARG A 44 21.15 -23.61 163.55
C ARG A 44 22.53 -23.43 164.15
N VAL A 45 23.37 -22.57 163.54
CA VAL A 45 24.72 -22.27 164.05
C VAL A 45 24.63 -21.63 165.44
N GLU A 46 23.74 -20.67 165.64
CA GLU A 46 23.54 -20.01 166.94
C GLU A 46 23.12 -21.02 168.03
N LYS A 47 22.18 -21.93 167.74
CA LYS A 47 21.78 -23.00 168.66
C LYS A 47 22.95 -23.92 169.03
N LEU A 48 23.76 -24.32 168.04
CA LEU A 48 24.94 -25.15 168.27
C LEU A 48 25.99 -24.45 169.11
N GLU A 49 26.26 -23.18 168.86
CA GLU A 49 27.20 -22.37 169.66
C GLU A 49 26.71 -22.22 171.10
N ASN A 50 25.42 -21.97 171.32
CA ASN A 50 24.85 -21.81 172.65
C ASN A 50 24.91 -23.12 173.45
N GLU A 51 24.62 -24.26 172.83
CA GLU A 51 24.74 -25.58 173.46
C GLU A 51 26.21 -25.98 173.68
N ALA A 52 27.13 -25.56 172.79
CA ALA A 52 28.56 -25.73 173.03
C ALA A 52 29.01 -24.93 174.26
N LYS A 53 28.67 -23.64 174.35
CA LYS A 53 28.96 -22.76 175.49
C LYS A 53 28.34 -23.28 176.80
N SER A 54 27.08 -23.70 176.78
CA SER A 54 26.45 -24.27 177.99
C SER A 54 27.09 -25.59 178.39
N SER A 55 27.46 -26.43 177.43
CA SER A 55 28.10 -27.72 177.68
C SER A 55 29.52 -27.57 178.20
N THR A 56 30.31 -26.60 177.73
CA THR A 56 31.65 -26.31 178.26
C THR A 56 31.56 -25.83 179.70
N ASN A 57 30.66 -24.89 180.00
CA ASN A 57 30.48 -24.38 181.37
C ASN A 57 30.08 -25.50 182.35
N LYS A 58 29.10 -26.33 181.98
CA LYS A 58 28.69 -27.49 182.80
C LYS A 58 29.81 -28.52 182.96
N MET A 59 30.61 -28.75 181.93
CA MET A 59 31.77 -29.65 181.99
C MET A 59 32.83 -29.12 182.96
N GLU A 60 33.14 -27.82 182.90
CA GLU A 60 34.07 -27.16 183.83
C GLU A 60 33.57 -27.24 185.29
N GLU A 61 32.26 -27.05 185.52
CA GLU A 61 31.64 -27.25 186.83
C GLU A 61 31.75 -28.70 187.34
N ILE A 62 31.57 -29.69 186.46
CA ILE A 62 31.74 -31.11 186.78
C ILE A 62 33.22 -31.38 187.13
N ILE A 63 34.15 -30.94 186.29
CA ILE A 63 35.59 -31.13 186.48
C ILE A 63 36.06 -30.51 187.81
N SER A 64 35.64 -29.30 188.14
CA SER A 64 36.01 -28.64 189.40
C SER A 64 35.50 -29.41 190.63
N LYS A 65 34.31 -30.01 190.57
CA LYS A 65 33.77 -30.85 191.65
C LYS A 65 34.47 -32.21 191.76
N TRP A 66 35.03 -32.76 190.68
CA TRP A 66 35.91 -33.94 190.74
C TRP A 66 37.21 -33.68 191.49
N VAL A 67 37.75 -32.45 191.44
CA VAL A 67 38.92 -32.04 192.24
C VAL A 67 38.58 -32.09 193.73
N LEU A 68 37.40 -31.59 194.11
CA LEU A 68 36.90 -31.64 195.49
C LEU A 68 36.62 -33.07 195.96
N ALA A 69 36.08 -33.93 195.08
CA ALA A 69 35.81 -35.34 195.38
C ALA A 69 37.07 -36.11 195.79
N LYS A 70 38.23 -35.76 195.18
CA LYS A 70 39.52 -36.39 195.46
C LYS A 70 40.05 -36.11 196.87
N GLU A 71 39.61 -35.01 197.48
CA GLU A 71 40.10 -34.54 198.79
C GLU A 71 39.24 -35.02 199.98
N MET A 72 38.05 -35.58 199.72
CA MET A 72 37.10 -36.00 200.76
C MET A 72 37.45 -37.37 201.36
N ARG A 73 37.42 -37.47 202.70
CA ARG A 73 37.75 -38.70 203.46
C ARG A 73 36.53 -39.44 204.03
N ILE A 74 35.34 -38.85 203.97
CA ILE A 74 34.09 -39.43 204.48
C ILE A 74 33.35 -40.15 203.34
N LEU A 75 33.19 -41.47 203.48
CA LEU A 75 32.57 -42.34 202.47
C LEU A 75 31.14 -41.94 202.10
N GLN A 76 30.34 -41.45 203.07
CA GLN A 76 28.93 -41.09 202.84
C GLN A 76 28.79 -39.78 202.05
N GLU A 77 29.61 -38.77 202.36
CA GLU A 77 29.66 -37.49 201.64
C GLU A 77 30.21 -37.67 200.22
N LEU A 78 31.24 -38.51 200.07
CA LEU A 78 31.78 -38.89 198.77
C LEU A 78 30.72 -39.56 197.88
N TRP A 79 29.92 -40.48 198.44
CA TRP A 79 28.87 -41.17 197.70
C TRP A 79 27.76 -40.21 197.24
N GLN A 80 27.35 -39.26 198.08
CA GLN A 80 26.39 -38.22 197.71
C GLN A 80 26.92 -37.33 196.58
N LEU A 81 28.18 -36.91 196.65
CA LEU A 81 28.80 -36.08 195.61
C LEU A 81 28.97 -36.84 194.29
N LEU A 82 29.35 -38.12 194.33
CA LEU A 82 29.41 -38.98 193.14
C LEU A 82 28.03 -39.20 192.49
N SER A 83 26.98 -39.41 193.31
CA SER A 83 25.60 -39.51 192.82
C SER A 83 25.13 -38.22 192.16
N GLN A 84 25.45 -37.06 192.76
CA GLN A 84 25.19 -35.75 192.15
C GLN A 84 25.98 -35.54 190.85
N GLN A 85 27.26 -35.94 190.79
CA GLN A 85 28.06 -35.86 189.55
C GLN A 85 27.48 -36.74 188.45
N GLN A 86 27.05 -37.96 188.79
CA GLN A 86 26.39 -38.85 187.84
C GLN A 86 25.11 -38.22 187.28
N GLN A 87 24.30 -37.58 188.13
CA GLN A 87 23.11 -36.83 187.72
C GLN A 87 23.43 -35.65 186.80
N GLN A 88 24.51 -34.89 187.05
CA GLN A 88 24.91 -33.79 186.18
C GLN A 88 25.40 -34.29 184.81
N CYS A 89 26.14 -35.40 184.77
CA CYS A 89 26.55 -36.05 183.53
C CYS A 89 25.35 -36.58 182.73
N THR A 90 24.35 -37.20 183.40
CA THR A 90 23.13 -37.65 182.72
C THR A 90 22.34 -36.48 182.15
N LEU A 91 22.22 -35.37 182.88
CA LEU A 91 21.54 -34.16 182.39
C LEU A 91 22.24 -33.54 181.17
N LEU A 92 23.58 -33.55 181.13
CA LEU A 92 24.35 -33.10 179.96
C LEU A 92 24.13 -34.03 178.77
N LEU A 93 24.21 -35.35 178.97
CA LEU A 93 23.94 -36.34 177.92
C LEU A 93 22.52 -36.24 177.39
N GLU A 94 21.53 -36.03 178.26
CA GLU A 94 20.14 -35.79 177.85
C GLU A 94 19.98 -34.53 177.02
N ALA A 95 20.66 -33.42 177.38
CA ALA A 95 20.66 -32.20 176.58
C ALA A 95 21.29 -32.43 175.19
N LYS A 96 22.41 -33.15 175.12
CA LYS A 96 23.04 -33.54 173.84
C LYS A 96 22.16 -34.47 173.01
N ASN A 97 21.53 -35.46 173.64
CA ASN A 97 20.61 -36.38 172.96
C ASN A 97 19.36 -35.64 172.43
N LYS A 98 18.84 -34.65 173.17
CA LYS A 98 17.77 -33.76 172.69
C LYS A 98 18.23 -32.97 171.46
N LEU A 99 19.40 -32.32 171.52
CA LEU A 99 19.96 -31.60 170.37
C LEU A 99 20.16 -32.54 169.16
N ILE A 100 20.67 -33.76 169.38
CA ILE A 100 20.83 -34.76 168.31
C ILE A 100 19.46 -35.12 167.70
N SER A 101 18.43 -35.33 168.51
CA SER A 101 17.07 -35.60 168.04
C SER A 101 16.51 -34.43 167.22
N ASP A 102 16.71 -33.19 167.68
CA ASP A 102 16.28 -31.98 166.97
C ASP A 102 17.01 -31.86 165.63
N LEU A 103 18.33 -32.08 165.59
CA LEU A 103 19.12 -32.07 164.35
C LEU A 103 18.72 -33.20 163.40
N GLN A 104 18.40 -34.39 163.90
CA GLN A 104 17.89 -35.50 163.10
C GLN A 104 16.52 -35.19 162.50
N GLN A 105 15.63 -34.55 163.27
CA GLN A 105 14.33 -34.11 162.76
C GLN A 105 14.48 -32.99 161.73
N ASP A 106 15.36 -32.02 161.99
CA ASP A 106 15.76 -30.97 161.05
C ASP A 106 16.25 -31.59 159.73
N LEU A 107 17.12 -32.60 159.77
CA LEU A 107 17.60 -33.30 158.58
C LEU A 107 16.45 -33.95 157.80
N LYS A 108 15.55 -34.69 158.47
CA LYS A 108 14.38 -35.29 157.81
C LYS A 108 13.49 -34.24 157.14
N THR A 109 13.20 -33.14 157.84
CA THR A 109 12.38 -32.07 157.26
C THR A 109 13.05 -31.42 156.05
N ARG A 110 14.39 -31.38 156.01
CA ARG A 110 15.14 -30.90 154.85
C ARG A 110 15.09 -31.88 153.70
N ASP A 111 15.27 -33.17 153.96
CA ASP A 111 15.15 -34.20 152.93
C ASP A 111 13.76 -34.17 152.29
N GLU A 112 12.69 -34.06 153.09
CA GLU A 112 11.31 -33.88 152.60
C GLU A 112 11.14 -32.60 151.76
N GLN A 113 11.74 -31.48 152.19
CA GLN A 113 11.73 -30.23 151.42
C GLN A 113 12.52 -30.34 150.11
N TYR A 114 13.63 -31.08 150.10
CA TYR A 114 14.42 -31.33 148.89
C TYR A 114 13.65 -32.21 147.91
N GLU A 115 13.00 -33.26 148.36
CA GLU A 115 12.13 -34.10 147.51
C GLU A 115 11.00 -33.28 146.90
N GLN A 116 10.32 -32.45 147.71
CA GLN A 116 9.28 -31.54 147.21
C GLN A 116 9.83 -30.52 146.20
N ALA A 117 11.03 -30.00 146.41
CA ALA A 117 11.66 -29.07 145.47
C ALA A 117 12.02 -29.76 144.14
N ILE A 118 12.54 -30.99 144.19
CA ILE A 118 12.81 -31.79 142.98
C ILE A 118 11.51 -32.07 142.24
N GLN A 119 10.43 -32.42 142.95
CA GLN A 119 9.14 -32.66 142.32
C GLN A 119 8.59 -31.39 141.64
N LYS A 120 8.65 -30.23 142.31
CA LYS A 120 8.26 -28.94 141.72
C LYS A 120 9.11 -28.58 140.49
N GLN A 121 10.42 -28.79 140.56
CA GLN A 121 11.32 -28.58 139.41
C GLN A 121 10.97 -29.52 138.25
N SER A 122 10.63 -30.77 138.53
CA SER A 122 10.17 -31.72 137.51
C SER A 122 8.88 -31.24 136.86
N ASP A 123 7.90 -30.79 137.64
CA ASP A 123 6.63 -30.25 137.16
C ASP A 123 6.84 -28.99 136.28
N ASP A 124 7.76 -28.11 136.68
CA ASP A 124 8.15 -26.93 135.90
C ASP A 124 8.78 -27.31 134.56
N ILE A 125 9.63 -28.34 134.53
CA ILE A 125 10.23 -28.88 133.30
C ILE A 125 9.15 -29.47 132.38
N TYR A 126 8.20 -30.24 132.93
CA TYR A 126 7.09 -30.77 132.14
C TYR A 126 6.25 -29.65 131.53
N LEU A 127 5.90 -28.62 132.30
CA LEU A 127 5.16 -27.47 131.81
C LEU A 127 5.93 -26.70 130.72
N LEU A 128 7.25 -26.56 130.89
CA LEU A 128 8.11 -25.94 129.87
C LEU A 128 8.08 -26.72 128.56
N LEU A 129 8.20 -28.05 128.63
CA LEU A 129 8.15 -28.93 127.46
C LEU A 129 6.78 -28.83 126.77
N GLU A 130 5.68 -28.86 127.52
CA GLU A 130 4.33 -28.70 126.96
C GLU A 130 4.17 -27.38 126.20
N ARG A 131 4.59 -26.24 126.79
CA ARG A 131 4.53 -24.94 126.12
C ARG A 131 5.40 -24.87 124.89
N MET A 132 6.61 -25.43 124.93
CA MET A 132 7.50 -25.48 123.78
C MET A 132 6.91 -26.32 122.64
N GLU A 133 6.33 -27.48 122.96
CA GLU A 133 5.65 -28.33 121.97
C GLU A 133 4.43 -27.62 121.36
N GLU A 134 3.63 -26.95 122.17
CA GLU A 134 2.50 -26.16 121.70
C GLU A 134 2.97 -25.03 120.77
N GLN A 135 4.02 -24.28 121.14
CA GLN A 135 4.59 -23.25 120.27
C GLN A 135 5.04 -23.84 118.93
N ILE A 136 5.76 -24.97 118.95
CA ILE A 136 6.21 -25.66 117.72
C ILE A 136 5.01 -26.08 116.87
N ARG A 137 3.96 -26.66 117.47
CA ARG A 137 2.72 -27.04 116.76
C ARG A 137 2.04 -25.82 116.13
N HIS A 138 1.93 -24.70 116.85
CA HIS A 138 1.33 -23.47 116.33
C HIS A 138 2.14 -22.85 115.19
N MET A 139 3.47 -22.81 115.33
CA MET A 139 4.38 -22.36 114.27
C MET A 139 4.25 -23.22 113.01
N LEU A 140 4.29 -24.55 113.15
CA LEU A 140 4.15 -25.48 112.03
C LEU A 140 2.80 -25.33 111.32
N LYS A 141 1.70 -25.18 112.06
CA LYS A 141 0.38 -24.90 111.48
C LYS A 141 0.37 -23.60 110.68
N SER A 142 0.98 -22.55 111.22
CA SER A 142 1.06 -21.23 110.56
C SER A 142 1.91 -21.31 109.28
N TYR A 143 3.09 -21.94 109.33
CA TYR A 143 3.92 -22.12 108.14
C TYR A 143 3.23 -22.94 107.05
N ARG A 144 2.53 -24.03 107.41
CA ARG A 144 1.73 -24.79 106.44
C ARG A 144 0.64 -23.96 105.80
N HIS A 145 -0.04 -23.11 106.58
CA HIS A 145 -1.06 -22.22 106.04
C HIS A 145 -0.47 -21.22 105.04
N GLU A 146 0.65 -20.57 105.39
CA GLU A 146 1.32 -19.62 104.51
C GLU A 146 1.84 -20.29 103.22
N LEU A 147 2.41 -21.51 103.32
CA LEU A 147 2.81 -22.29 102.15
C LEU A 147 1.61 -22.58 101.22
N LEU A 148 0.46 -22.99 101.77
CA LEU A 148 -0.75 -23.21 100.98
C LEU A 148 -1.25 -21.93 100.30
N GLN A 149 -1.10 -20.76 100.93
CA GLN A 149 -1.47 -19.50 100.29
C GLN A 149 -0.53 -19.14 99.14
N ILE A 150 0.76 -19.38 99.32
CA ILE A 150 1.78 -19.19 98.28
C ILE A 150 1.51 -20.13 97.10
N GLU A 151 1.24 -21.41 97.36
CA GLU A 151 0.90 -22.40 96.33
C GLU A 151 -0.35 -21.97 95.55
N LYS A 152 -1.42 -21.55 96.23
CA LYS A 152 -2.63 -21.04 95.57
C LYS A 152 -2.36 -19.80 94.71
N ALA A 153 -1.53 -18.88 95.18
CA ALA A 153 -1.15 -17.71 94.39
C ALA A 153 -0.38 -18.12 93.12
N PHE A 154 0.56 -19.05 93.23
CA PHE A 154 1.29 -19.59 92.09
C PHE A 154 0.38 -20.33 91.10
N GLU A 155 -0.58 -21.13 91.58
CA GLU A 155 -1.55 -21.81 90.73
C GLU A 155 -2.40 -20.81 89.92
N LEU A 156 -2.83 -19.72 90.56
CA LEU A 156 -3.56 -18.64 89.88
C LEU A 156 -2.69 -17.96 88.82
N GLU A 157 -1.45 -17.58 89.15
CA GLU A 157 -0.52 -16.98 88.19
C GLU A 157 -0.27 -17.90 86.98
N GLN A 158 -0.10 -19.21 87.22
CA GLN A 158 0.05 -20.19 86.15
C GLN A 158 -1.20 -20.31 85.30
N GLN A 159 -2.39 -20.25 85.91
CA GLN A 159 -3.66 -20.33 85.19
C GLN A 159 -3.88 -19.08 84.34
N GLU A 160 -3.58 -17.89 84.87
CA GLU A 160 -3.61 -16.63 84.12
C GLU A 160 -2.64 -16.63 82.94
N LEU A 161 -1.40 -17.09 83.15
CA LEU A 161 -0.41 -17.20 82.08
C LEU A 161 -0.86 -18.15 80.97
N ARG A 162 -1.42 -19.31 81.35
CA ARG A 162 -2.00 -20.28 80.40
C ARG A 162 -3.17 -19.69 79.63
N ASN A 163 -4.07 -18.98 80.32
CA ASN A 163 -5.22 -18.32 79.69
C ASN A 163 -4.77 -17.21 78.73
N ASN A 164 -3.79 -16.40 79.11
CA ASN A 164 -3.25 -15.35 78.25
C ASN A 164 -2.55 -15.91 77.02
N SER A 165 -1.77 -16.99 77.18
CA SER A 165 -1.14 -17.70 76.07
C SER A 165 -2.17 -18.31 75.13
N ARG A 166 -3.24 -18.90 75.66
CA ARG A 166 -4.36 -19.44 74.88
C ARG A 166 -5.06 -18.35 74.08
N LYS A 167 -5.40 -17.22 74.71
CA LYS A 167 -6.04 -16.07 74.03
C LYS A 167 -5.19 -15.55 72.87
N LYS A 168 -3.88 -15.36 73.08
CA LYS A 168 -2.95 -14.95 72.02
C LYS A 168 -2.93 -15.93 70.85
N TRP A 169 -2.95 -17.23 71.15
CA TRP A 169 -3.04 -18.28 70.14
C TRP A 169 -4.35 -18.23 69.36
N GLU A 170 -5.49 -18.11 70.05
CA GLU A 170 -6.81 -17.99 69.43
C GLU A 170 -6.94 -16.73 68.58
N GLU A 171 -6.34 -15.61 69.00
CA GLU A 171 -6.26 -14.37 68.21
C GLU A 171 -5.41 -14.56 66.96
N ALA A 172 -4.25 -15.20 67.06
CA ALA A 172 -3.38 -15.48 65.93
C ALA A 172 -4.07 -16.41 64.90
N ILE A 173 -4.76 -17.45 65.36
CA ILE A 173 -5.53 -18.36 64.50
C ILE A 173 -6.67 -17.60 63.81
N ARG A 174 -7.42 -16.76 64.56
CA ARG A 174 -8.48 -15.94 63.97
C ARG A 174 -7.95 -14.98 62.91
N ALA A 175 -6.81 -14.33 63.16
CA ALA A 175 -6.17 -13.44 62.19
C ALA A 175 -5.71 -14.21 60.93
N HIS A 176 -5.09 -15.39 61.10
CA HIS A 176 -4.71 -16.25 59.99
C HIS A 176 -5.92 -16.64 59.13
N ASN A 177 -7.00 -17.14 59.75
CA ASN A 177 -8.20 -17.54 59.04
C ASN A 177 -8.87 -16.36 58.31
N ALA A 178 -8.82 -15.15 58.88
CA ALA A 178 -9.31 -13.94 58.22
C ALA A 178 -8.49 -13.61 56.96
N GLN A 179 -7.16 -13.71 57.03
CA GLN A 179 -6.28 -13.53 55.88
C GLN A 179 -6.54 -14.59 54.79
N GLU A 180 -6.72 -15.85 55.17
CA GLU A 180 -7.08 -16.91 54.22
C GLU A 180 -8.41 -16.62 53.52
N LEU A 181 -9.43 -16.19 54.27
CA LEU A 181 -10.72 -15.78 53.70
C LEU A 181 -10.57 -14.59 52.74
N GLU A 182 -9.76 -13.59 53.09
CA GLU A 182 -9.47 -12.46 52.20
C GLU A 182 -8.78 -12.91 50.91
N HIS A 183 -7.82 -13.83 51.00
CA HIS A 183 -7.16 -14.41 49.82
C HIS A 183 -8.15 -15.20 48.95
N LEU A 184 -9.06 -15.97 49.56
CA LEU A 184 -10.11 -16.69 48.83
C LEU A 184 -11.07 -15.71 48.14
N HIS A 185 -11.55 -14.68 48.84
CA HIS A 185 -12.38 -13.64 48.24
C HIS A 185 -11.66 -12.91 47.10
N ALA A 186 -10.37 -12.61 47.24
CA ALA A 186 -9.58 -11.98 46.18
C ALA A 186 -9.43 -12.89 44.96
N ARG A 187 -9.28 -14.20 45.15
CA ARG A 187 -9.28 -15.17 44.04
C ARG A 187 -10.65 -15.24 43.36
N MET A 188 -11.72 -15.28 44.15
CA MET A 188 -13.09 -15.32 43.64
C MET A 188 -13.39 -14.08 42.77
N ARG A 189 -13.07 -12.88 43.26
CA ARG A 189 -13.20 -11.63 42.47
C ARG A 189 -12.46 -11.69 41.14
N LYS A 190 -11.23 -12.23 41.12
CA LYS A 190 -10.48 -12.39 39.86
C LYS A 190 -11.16 -13.35 38.89
N VAL A 191 -11.77 -14.43 39.41
CA VAL A 191 -12.53 -15.36 38.58
C VAL A 191 -13.77 -14.67 38.01
N GLU A 192 -14.51 -13.92 38.84
CA GLU A 192 -15.66 -13.12 38.39
C GLU A 192 -15.24 -12.11 37.30
N GLU A 193 -14.12 -11.38 37.50
CA GLU A 193 -13.55 -10.48 36.50
C GLU A 193 -13.21 -11.20 35.18
N PHE A 194 -12.65 -12.42 35.24
CA PHE A 194 -12.38 -13.21 34.04
C PHE A 194 -13.65 -13.73 33.36
N GLU A 195 -14.68 -14.10 34.12
CA GLU A 195 -15.98 -14.50 33.58
C GLU A 195 -16.67 -13.34 32.87
N GLU A 196 -16.59 -12.12 33.43
CA GLU A 196 -17.08 -10.90 32.78
C GLU A 196 -16.32 -10.63 31.48
N GLN A 197 -14.98 -10.74 31.49
CA GLN A 197 -14.16 -10.56 30.28
C GLN A 197 -14.47 -11.61 29.20
N LEU A 198 -14.65 -12.87 29.58
CA LEU A 198 -15.04 -13.94 28.65
C LEU A 198 -16.43 -13.67 28.06
N SER A 199 -17.38 -13.22 28.88
CA SER A 199 -18.73 -12.87 28.41
C SER A 199 -18.68 -11.70 27.43
N GLN A 200 -17.87 -10.67 27.71
CA GLN A 200 -17.68 -9.54 26.80
C GLN A 200 -17.05 -9.97 25.47
N LEU A 201 -16.03 -10.83 25.51
CA LEU A 201 -15.40 -11.37 24.30
C LEU A 201 -16.39 -12.19 23.47
N GLN A 202 -17.21 -13.03 24.10
CA GLN A 202 -18.27 -13.79 23.41
C GLN A 202 -19.25 -12.86 22.68
N VAL A 203 -19.70 -11.79 23.34
CA VAL A 203 -20.58 -10.80 22.70
C VAL A 203 -19.88 -10.11 21.53
N GLN A 204 -18.62 -9.71 21.69
CA GLN A 204 -17.84 -9.10 20.60
C GLN A 204 -17.68 -10.04 19.41
N ASP A 205 -17.32 -11.30 19.64
CA ASP A 205 -17.18 -12.32 18.59
C ASP A 205 -18.52 -12.56 17.86
N GLU A 206 -19.64 -12.59 18.59
CA GLU A 206 -20.98 -12.69 18.01
C GLU A 206 -21.35 -11.46 17.17
N GLU A 207 -21.02 -10.25 17.64
CA GLU A 207 -21.23 -9.00 16.91
C GLU A 207 -20.39 -8.94 15.63
N GLU A 208 -19.12 -9.33 15.69
CA GLU A 208 -18.23 -9.43 14.54
C GLU A 208 -18.73 -10.45 13.53
N TYR A 209 -19.13 -11.64 14.00
CA TYR A 209 -19.73 -12.68 13.17
C TYR A 209 -21.00 -12.16 12.47
N ASN A 210 -21.90 -11.52 13.22
CA ASN A 210 -23.13 -10.94 12.67
C ASN A 210 -22.85 -9.80 11.68
N SER A 211 -21.82 -9.00 11.93
CA SER A 211 -21.36 -7.96 11.00
C SER A 211 -20.88 -8.56 9.69
N MET A 212 -19.99 -9.55 9.76
CA MET A 212 -19.44 -10.25 8.59
C MET A 212 -20.53 -10.99 7.82
N LYS A 213 -21.44 -11.67 8.53
CA LYS A 213 -22.60 -12.33 7.94
C LYS A 213 -23.46 -11.35 7.15
N ARG A 214 -23.80 -10.18 7.72
CA ARG A 214 -24.54 -9.13 7.02
C ARG A 214 -23.81 -8.62 5.78
N GLN A 215 -22.49 -8.45 5.85
CA GLN A 215 -21.69 -8.05 4.68
C GLN A 215 -21.77 -9.10 3.56
N MET A 216 -21.56 -10.38 3.88
CA MET A 216 -21.67 -11.47 2.91
C MET A 216 -23.07 -11.58 2.31
N GLU A 217 -24.12 -11.46 3.15
CA GLU A 217 -25.51 -11.44 2.67
C GLU A 217 -25.77 -10.27 1.72
N ASN A 218 -25.23 -9.08 2.00
CA ASN A 218 -25.31 -7.93 1.10
C ASN A 218 -24.58 -8.16 -0.24
N ASP A 219 -23.39 -8.77 -0.20
CA ASP A 219 -22.63 -9.09 -1.41
C ASP A 219 -23.37 -10.12 -2.27
N VAL A 220 -23.96 -11.16 -1.64
CA VAL A 220 -24.82 -12.13 -2.33
C VAL A 220 -26.00 -11.42 -2.99
N GLN A 221 -26.72 -10.55 -2.27
CA GLN A 221 -27.83 -9.77 -2.84
C GLN A 221 -27.38 -8.88 -4.00
N ASN A 222 -26.21 -8.27 -3.92
CA ASN A 222 -25.67 -7.42 -4.99
C ASN A 222 -25.31 -8.26 -6.23
N LEU A 223 -24.70 -9.43 -6.05
CA LEU A 223 -24.40 -10.35 -7.14
C LEU A 223 -25.68 -10.88 -7.80
N GLU A 224 -26.70 -11.22 -7.01
CA GLU A 224 -28.02 -11.61 -7.51
C GLU A 224 -28.62 -10.51 -8.39
N LYS A 225 -28.62 -9.25 -7.92
CA LYS A 225 -29.07 -8.09 -8.71
C LYS A 225 -28.29 -7.92 -10.01
N GLN A 226 -26.95 -8.09 -9.98
CA GLN A 226 -26.13 -8.02 -11.18
C GLN A 226 -26.47 -9.13 -12.18
N ILE A 227 -26.71 -10.35 -11.70
CA ILE A 227 -27.13 -11.47 -12.54
C ILE A 227 -28.49 -11.19 -13.16
N GLU A 228 -29.46 -10.67 -12.41
CA GLU A 228 -30.77 -10.30 -12.93
C GLU A 228 -30.68 -9.18 -13.97
N HIS A 229 -29.89 -8.15 -13.70
CA HIS A 229 -29.63 -7.06 -14.66
C HIS A 229 -29.01 -7.60 -15.96
N MET A 230 -28.01 -8.46 -15.85
CA MET A 230 -27.35 -9.09 -16.99
C MET A 230 -28.32 -9.98 -17.78
N LYS A 231 -29.16 -10.77 -17.10
CA LYS A 231 -30.24 -11.56 -17.73
C LYS A 231 -31.19 -10.66 -18.52
N ALA A 232 -31.57 -9.50 -17.99
CA ALA A 232 -32.43 -8.54 -18.69
C ALA A 232 -31.74 -7.96 -19.94
N ILE A 233 -30.46 -7.60 -19.85
CA ILE A 233 -29.66 -7.13 -21.00
C ILE A 233 -29.57 -8.22 -22.07
N TYR A 234 -29.29 -9.48 -21.69
CA TYR A 234 -29.21 -10.59 -22.64
C TYR A 234 -30.54 -10.82 -23.36
N ARG A 235 -31.68 -10.78 -22.64
CA ARG A 235 -33.01 -10.86 -23.27
C ARG A 235 -33.22 -9.75 -24.28
N LEU A 236 -32.90 -8.50 -23.93
CA LEU A 236 -33.00 -7.36 -24.84
C LEU A 236 -32.10 -7.53 -26.08
N ASN A 237 -30.87 -8.01 -25.89
CA ASN A 237 -29.94 -8.24 -27.01
C ASN A 237 -30.40 -9.39 -27.90
N GLN A 238 -30.99 -10.44 -27.32
CA GLN A 238 -31.61 -11.52 -28.06
C GLN A 238 -32.75 -10.98 -28.93
N GLU A 239 -33.67 -10.19 -28.38
CA GLU A 239 -34.75 -9.55 -29.14
C GLU A 239 -34.22 -8.64 -30.26
N LYS A 240 -33.17 -7.85 -30.00
CA LYS A 240 -32.50 -7.03 -31.03
C LYS A 240 -31.91 -7.87 -32.15
N LEU A 241 -31.26 -8.99 -31.83
CA LEU A 241 -30.70 -9.91 -32.82
C LEU A 241 -31.80 -10.59 -33.64
N GLU A 242 -32.88 -11.02 -33.00
CA GLU A 242 -34.05 -11.59 -33.67
C GLU A 242 -34.68 -10.57 -34.63
N HIS A 243 -34.83 -9.32 -34.21
CA HIS A 243 -35.30 -8.23 -35.06
C HIS A 243 -34.37 -7.99 -36.26
N ASN A 244 -33.05 -7.87 -36.02
CA ASN A 244 -32.06 -7.69 -37.08
C ASN A 244 -32.09 -8.84 -38.09
N LEU A 245 -32.22 -10.07 -37.61
CA LEU A 245 -32.34 -11.26 -38.45
C LEU A 245 -33.62 -11.22 -39.30
N GLN A 246 -34.75 -10.79 -38.74
CA GLN A 246 -35.99 -10.60 -39.52
C GLN A 246 -35.82 -9.53 -40.61
N VAL A 247 -35.19 -8.40 -40.29
CA VAL A 247 -34.90 -7.33 -41.27
C VAL A 247 -33.98 -7.84 -42.39
N LEU A 248 -32.92 -8.57 -42.05
CA LEU A 248 -32.02 -9.18 -43.03
C LEU A 248 -32.71 -10.24 -43.89
N LYS A 249 -33.61 -11.04 -43.32
CA LYS A 249 -34.44 -11.99 -44.09
C LYS A 249 -35.29 -11.25 -45.12
N LYS A 250 -36.03 -10.21 -44.70
CA LYS A 250 -36.82 -9.37 -45.62
C LYS A 250 -35.95 -8.74 -46.71
N ARG A 251 -34.79 -8.18 -46.37
CA ARG A 251 -33.84 -7.62 -47.34
C ARG A 251 -33.29 -8.68 -48.31
N ASN A 252 -33.03 -9.90 -47.84
CA ASN A 252 -32.62 -11.00 -48.70
C ASN A 252 -33.74 -11.42 -49.65
N GLU A 253 -34.97 -11.52 -49.18
CA GLU A 253 -36.15 -11.77 -50.01
C GLU A 253 -36.28 -10.67 -51.09
N GLU A 254 -36.22 -9.40 -50.72
CA GLU A 254 -36.21 -8.26 -51.66
C GLU A 254 -35.05 -8.36 -52.67
N ASN A 255 -33.83 -8.62 -52.19
CA ASN A 255 -32.66 -8.80 -53.05
C ASN A 255 -32.82 -9.98 -54.01
N THR A 256 -33.41 -11.10 -53.58
CA THR A 256 -33.68 -12.24 -54.46
C THR A 256 -34.70 -11.87 -55.54
N ILE A 257 -35.73 -11.09 -55.20
CA ILE A 257 -36.70 -10.56 -56.16
C ILE A 257 -35.99 -9.63 -57.16
N ILE A 258 -35.20 -8.65 -56.69
CA ILE A 258 -34.44 -7.73 -57.54
C ILE A 258 -33.46 -8.49 -58.44
N ARG A 259 -32.70 -9.45 -57.90
CA ARG A 259 -31.80 -10.32 -58.68
C ARG A 259 -32.57 -11.09 -59.75
N SER A 260 -33.75 -11.63 -59.43
CA SER A 260 -34.61 -12.32 -60.42
C SER A 260 -35.08 -11.38 -61.53
N GLN A 261 -35.43 -10.12 -61.19
CA GLN A 261 -35.84 -9.11 -62.16
C GLN A 261 -34.67 -8.66 -63.05
N GLN A 262 -33.50 -8.40 -62.46
CA GLN A 262 -32.27 -8.06 -63.17
C GLN A 262 -31.82 -9.20 -64.09
N LYS A 263 -31.85 -10.46 -63.64
CA LYS A 263 -31.55 -11.64 -64.46
C LYS A 263 -32.51 -11.75 -65.65
N ARG A 264 -33.80 -11.47 -65.46
CA ARG A 264 -34.78 -11.38 -66.57
C ARG A 264 -34.47 -10.25 -67.55
N LYS A 265 -34.14 -9.04 -67.07
CA LYS A 265 -33.70 -7.92 -67.92
C LYS A 265 -32.43 -8.26 -68.71
N LEU A 266 -31.44 -8.86 -68.05
CA LEU A 266 -30.17 -9.26 -68.66
C LEU A 266 -30.37 -10.31 -69.75
N LYS A 267 -31.22 -11.32 -69.52
CA LYS A 267 -31.60 -12.29 -70.56
C LYS A 267 -32.26 -11.61 -71.78
N ARG A 268 -33.17 -10.64 -71.57
CA ARG A 268 -33.79 -9.87 -72.66
C ARG A 268 -32.75 -9.06 -73.46
N LEU A 269 -31.89 -8.30 -72.76
CA LEU A 269 -30.83 -7.52 -73.40
C LEU A 269 -29.84 -8.41 -74.14
N HIS A 270 -29.47 -9.56 -73.57
CA HIS A 270 -28.58 -10.53 -74.21
C HIS A 270 -29.19 -11.10 -75.49
N GLY A 271 -30.49 -11.45 -75.48
CA GLY A 271 -31.22 -11.85 -76.69
C GLY A 271 -31.24 -10.76 -77.76
N LEU A 272 -31.47 -9.51 -77.36
CA LEU A 272 -31.48 -8.35 -78.27
C LEU A 272 -30.09 -8.08 -78.87
N LEU A 273 -29.04 -8.20 -78.06
CA LEU A 273 -27.64 -8.06 -78.48
C LEU A 273 -27.25 -9.19 -79.46
N SER A 274 -27.65 -10.44 -79.18
CA SER A 274 -27.46 -11.57 -80.11
C SER A 274 -28.17 -11.34 -81.45
N ASN A 275 -29.41 -10.83 -81.42
CA ASN A 275 -30.17 -10.47 -82.62
C ASN A 275 -29.51 -9.31 -83.40
N LEU A 276 -28.95 -8.32 -82.71
CA LEU A 276 -28.20 -7.23 -83.36
C LEU A 276 -26.89 -7.74 -83.96
N ARG A 277 -26.16 -8.62 -83.27
CA ARG A 277 -24.94 -9.26 -83.80
C ARG A 277 -25.22 -10.05 -85.07
N THR A 278 -26.28 -10.85 -85.10
CA THR A 278 -26.68 -11.61 -86.30
C THR A 278 -27.08 -10.70 -87.45
N LYS A 279 -27.84 -9.62 -87.19
CA LYS A 279 -28.16 -8.59 -88.20
C LYS A 279 -26.90 -7.92 -88.75
N LEU A 280 -25.97 -7.52 -87.89
CA LEU A 280 -24.73 -6.86 -88.28
C LEU A 280 -23.86 -7.80 -89.14
N ALA A 281 -23.71 -9.06 -88.73
CA ALA A 281 -23.04 -10.08 -89.55
C ALA A 281 -23.69 -10.28 -90.93
N SER A 282 -25.03 -10.24 -91.02
CA SER A 282 -25.73 -10.33 -92.30
C SER A 282 -25.50 -9.11 -93.20
N GLN A 283 -25.44 -7.90 -92.63
CA GLN A 283 -25.12 -6.67 -93.36
C GLN A 283 -23.66 -6.67 -93.83
N GLU A 284 -22.71 -7.06 -92.97
CA GLU A 284 -21.30 -7.20 -93.37
C GLU A 284 -21.11 -8.20 -94.50
N LYS A 285 -21.92 -9.26 -94.56
CA LYS A 285 -21.89 -10.21 -95.68
C LYS A 285 -22.40 -9.56 -96.97
N ARG A 286 -23.55 -8.87 -96.92
CA ARG A 286 -24.09 -8.12 -98.08
C ARG A 286 -23.11 -7.07 -98.61
N PHE A 287 -22.55 -6.24 -97.73
CA PHE A 287 -21.56 -5.23 -98.14
C PHE A 287 -20.28 -5.84 -98.71
N ARG A 288 -19.85 -7.02 -98.22
CA ARG A 288 -18.72 -7.74 -98.82
C ARG A 288 -19.03 -8.21 -100.24
N GLU A 289 -20.21 -8.77 -100.46
CA GLU A 289 -20.67 -9.23 -101.79
C GLU A 289 -20.81 -8.04 -102.77
N GLU A 290 -21.43 -6.93 -102.34
CA GLU A 290 -21.56 -5.70 -103.13
C GLU A 290 -20.19 -5.10 -103.49
N ASN A 291 -19.27 -4.98 -102.53
CA ASN A 291 -17.92 -4.48 -102.79
C ASN A 291 -17.15 -5.37 -103.77
N GLN A 292 -17.30 -6.70 -103.68
CA GLN A 292 -16.69 -7.63 -104.63
C GLN A 292 -17.27 -7.43 -106.04
N GLY A 293 -18.59 -7.26 -106.18
CA GLY A 293 -19.25 -6.92 -107.44
C GLY A 293 -18.75 -5.60 -108.04
N LEU A 294 -18.80 -4.52 -107.26
CA LEU A 294 -18.34 -3.19 -107.69
C LEU A 294 -16.85 -3.18 -108.08
N THR A 295 -16.01 -3.94 -107.38
CA THR A 295 -14.59 -4.04 -107.72
C THR A 295 -14.38 -4.76 -109.07
N ALA A 296 -15.19 -5.78 -109.36
CA ALA A 296 -15.15 -6.47 -110.65
C ALA A 296 -15.57 -5.54 -111.80
N ASP A 297 -16.64 -4.77 -111.61
CA ASP A 297 -17.12 -3.78 -112.58
C ASP A 297 -16.11 -2.64 -112.79
N TYR A 298 -15.54 -2.11 -111.71
CA TYR A 298 -14.50 -1.08 -111.79
C TYR A 298 -13.28 -1.55 -112.61
N LYS A 299 -12.83 -2.80 -112.40
CA LYS A 299 -11.74 -3.38 -113.20
C LYS A 299 -12.13 -3.49 -114.68
N ARG A 300 -13.37 -3.86 -114.99
CA ARG A 300 -13.90 -3.93 -116.36
C ARG A 300 -13.93 -2.56 -117.03
N PHE A 301 -14.50 -1.54 -116.37
CA PHE A 301 -14.56 -0.17 -116.89
C PHE A 301 -13.17 0.43 -117.08
N THR A 302 -12.25 0.21 -116.13
CA THR A 302 -10.87 0.70 -116.26
C THR A 302 -10.17 0.11 -117.47
N LYS A 303 -10.42 -1.17 -117.80
CA LYS A 303 -9.87 -1.81 -119.00
C LYS A 303 -10.42 -1.16 -120.28
N GLN A 304 -11.73 -0.91 -120.33
CA GLN A 304 -12.38 -0.22 -121.46
C GLN A 304 -11.89 1.23 -121.63
N CYS A 305 -11.75 2.00 -120.54
CA CYS A 305 -11.23 3.37 -120.60
C CYS A 305 -9.79 3.43 -121.10
N LYS A 306 -8.92 2.48 -120.69
CA LYS A 306 -7.54 2.40 -121.20
C LYS A 306 -7.50 2.10 -122.70
N GLU A 307 -8.39 1.24 -123.21
CA GLU A 307 -8.51 0.99 -124.64
C GLU A 307 -9.01 2.22 -125.41
N MET A 308 -10.00 2.94 -124.89
CA MET A 308 -10.50 4.18 -125.49
C MET A 308 -9.41 5.26 -125.54
N GLN A 309 -8.67 5.45 -124.45
CA GLN A 309 -7.61 6.45 -124.39
C GLN A 309 -6.47 6.16 -125.36
N ARG A 310 -6.16 4.88 -125.63
CA ARG A 310 -5.21 4.49 -126.68
C ARG A 310 -5.73 4.88 -128.08
N ARG A 311 -7.02 4.68 -128.37
CA ARG A 311 -7.62 5.11 -129.64
C ARG A 311 -7.61 6.62 -129.81
N MET A 312 -8.01 7.38 -128.79
CA MET A 312 -7.99 8.86 -128.83
C MET A 312 -6.58 9.42 -129.12
N ARG A 313 -5.53 8.86 -128.53
CA ARG A 313 -4.15 9.30 -128.81
C ARG A 313 -3.75 9.02 -130.25
N HIS A 314 -4.16 7.88 -130.81
CA HIS A 314 -3.88 7.54 -132.19
C HIS A 314 -4.56 8.51 -133.17
N PHE A 315 -5.82 8.89 -132.92
CA PHE A 315 -6.53 9.89 -133.74
C PHE A 315 -5.91 11.29 -133.62
N ALA A 316 -5.60 11.76 -132.41
CA ALA A 316 -5.03 13.10 -132.22
C ALA A 316 -3.68 13.30 -132.93
N VAL A 317 -2.86 12.25 -133.06
CA VAL A 317 -1.61 12.32 -133.85
C VAL A 317 -1.92 12.38 -135.34
N SER A 318 -2.84 11.54 -135.83
CA SER A 318 -3.22 11.52 -137.25
C SER A 318 -3.86 12.83 -137.71
N ASP A 319 -4.75 13.41 -136.90
CA ASP A 319 -5.42 14.68 -137.21
C ASP A 319 -4.43 15.86 -137.22
N ALA A 320 -3.45 15.87 -136.29
CA ALA A 320 -2.44 16.92 -136.23
C ALA A 320 -1.54 16.91 -137.47
N GLU A 321 -1.13 15.73 -137.94
CA GLU A 321 -0.33 15.56 -139.17
C GLU A 321 -1.08 16.10 -140.40
N GLN A 322 -2.35 15.71 -140.58
CA GLN A 322 -3.22 16.21 -141.64
C GLN A 322 -3.39 17.74 -141.59
N PHE A 323 -3.58 18.31 -140.40
CA PHE A 323 -3.78 19.76 -140.25
C PHE A 323 -2.52 20.55 -140.65
N THR A 324 -1.33 20.06 -140.30
CA THR A 324 -0.07 20.70 -140.71
C THR A 324 0.15 20.65 -142.22
N GLU A 325 -0.18 19.55 -142.89
CA GLU A 325 -0.05 19.46 -144.35
C GLU A 325 -0.97 20.46 -145.08
N ILE A 326 -2.24 20.54 -144.66
CA ILE A 326 -3.21 21.48 -145.24
C ILE A 326 -2.79 22.93 -145.01
N TRP A 327 -2.31 23.25 -143.80
CA TRP A 327 -1.89 24.61 -143.47
C TRP A 327 -0.71 25.08 -144.32
N LEU A 328 0.32 24.23 -144.49
CA LEU A 328 1.47 24.54 -145.33
C LEU A 328 1.10 24.73 -146.80
N MET A 329 0.11 23.97 -147.28
CA MET A 329 -0.44 24.13 -148.63
C MET A 329 -1.13 25.48 -148.79
N ASN A 330 -2.05 25.84 -147.90
CA ASN A 330 -2.83 27.08 -147.97
C ASN A 330 -1.96 28.34 -147.81
N GLU A 331 -0.96 28.31 -146.92
CA GLU A 331 -0.09 29.47 -146.71
C GLU A 331 0.81 29.75 -147.93
N LYS A 332 1.21 28.71 -148.68
CA LYS A 332 1.89 28.88 -149.97
C LYS A 332 0.98 29.53 -151.02
N GLU A 333 -0.27 29.10 -151.13
CA GLU A 333 -1.23 29.69 -152.08
C GLU A 333 -1.55 31.16 -151.77
N ALA A 334 -1.82 31.48 -150.50
CA ALA A 334 -2.14 32.85 -150.07
C ALA A 334 -1.00 33.84 -150.35
N LYS A 335 0.27 33.43 -150.14
CA LYS A 335 1.43 34.27 -150.48
C LYS A 335 1.65 34.39 -151.98
N GLY A 336 1.30 33.37 -152.76
CA GLY A 336 1.27 33.44 -154.22
C GLY A 336 0.27 34.48 -154.73
N LEU A 337 -0.92 34.58 -154.11
CA LEU A 337 -1.92 35.60 -154.43
C LEU A 337 -1.47 37.02 -154.01
N MET A 338 -0.85 37.19 -152.83
CA MET A 338 -0.32 38.50 -152.41
C MET A 338 0.70 39.07 -153.40
N ARG A 339 1.61 38.25 -153.95
CA ARG A 339 2.58 38.73 -154.95
C ARG A 339 1.90 39.25 -156.22
N LYS A 340 0.85 38.56 -156.69
CA LYS A 340 0.05 39.02 -157.84
C LYS A 340 -0.69 40.34 -157.54
N ALA A 341 -1.12 40.54 -156.30
CA ALA A 341 -1.75 41.79 -155.88
C ALA A 341 -0.76 42.96 -155.86
N PHE A 342 0.49 42.73 -155.44
CA PHE A 342 1.55 43.75 -155.53
C PHE A 342 1.90 44.08 -156.99
N ASP A 343 1.98 43.08 -157.86
CA ASP A 343 2.19 43.32 -159.29
C ASP A 343 1.07 44.20 -159.88
N ALA A 344 -0.19 43.93 -159.51
CA ALA A 344 -1.33 44.74 -159.95
C ALA A 344 -1.28 46.18 -159.39
N ASP A 345 -0.93 46.34 -158.11
CA ASP A 345 -0.83 47.66 -157.46
C ASP A 345 0.29 48.51 -158.05
N CYS A 346 1.42 47.87 -158.39
CA CYS A 346 2.53 48.50 -159.09
C CYS A 346 2.12 49.04 -160.46
N ILE A 347 1.36 48.25 -161.24
CA ILE A 347 0.84 48.66 -162.55
C ILE A 347 -0.12 49.86 -162.41
N ILE A 348 -1.03 49.84 -161.42
CA ILE A 348 -1.97 50.95 -161.19
C ILE A 348 -1.22 52.24 -160.85
N HIS A 349 -0.28 52.18 -159.91
CA HIS A 349 0.46 53.35 -159.47
C HIS A 349 1.32 53.95 -160.59
N THR A 350 2.02 53.10 -161.36
CA THR A 350 2.92 53.58 -162.43
C THR A 350 2.18 54.04 -163.68
N GLN A 351 1.16 53.31 -164.16
CA GLN A 351 0.53 53.61 -165.44
C GLN A 351 -0.66 54.58 -165.34
N GLN A 352 -1.48 54.49 -164.28
CA GLN A 352 -2.71 55.29 -164.19
C GLN A 352 -2.54 56.59 -163.39
N LEU A 353 -1.73 56.57 -162.33
CA LEU A 353 -1.62 57.71 -161.40
C LEU A 353 -0.40 58.62 -161.69
N GLY A 354 0.55 58.17 -162.50
CA GLY A 354 1.76 58.94 -162.83
C GLY A 354 2.66 59.23 -161.61
N LEU A 355 2.50 58.47 -160.52
CA LEU A 355 3.28 58.58 -159.29
C LEU A 355 4.30 57.44 -159.22
N PRO A 356 5.51 57.68 -158.68
CA PRO A 356 6.45 56.60 -158.39
C PRO A 356 5.86 55.68 -157.30
N TRP A 357 5.78 54.38 -157.59
CA TRP A 357 5.30 53.37 -156.65
C TRP A 357 6.43 52.90 -155.73
N GLU A 358 6.16 52.82 -154.43
CA GLU A 358 7.06 52.24 -153.43
C GLU A 358 6.39 51.07 -152.70
N GLU A 359 7.04 49.91 -152.71
CA GLU A 359 6.51 48.68 -152.07
C GLU A 359 6.74 48.68 -150.53
N PRO A 360 5.70 48.46 -149.70
CA PRO A 360 5.83 48.37 -148.23
C PRO A 360 6.54 47.10 -147.75
N GLN A 361 7.55 47.24 -146.87
CA GLN A 361 8.29 46.10 -146.31
C GLN A 361 7.48 45.28 -145.29
N TYR A 362 7.18 44.02 -145.59
CA TYR A 362 6.58 43.07 -144.64
C TYR A 362 7.45 41.82 -144.41
N TRP A 363 7.94 41.66 -143.18
CA TRP A 363 8.85 40.58 -142.74
C TRP A 363 8.24 39.16 -142.78
N PHE A 364 6.91 39.02 -142.84
CA PHE A 364 6.20 37.73 -142.80
C PHE A 364 6.10 37.04 -144.18
N LEU A 365 6.49 37.72 -145.26
CA LEU A 365 6.52 37.14 -146.62
C LEU A 365 7.70 36.18 -146.82
N ASN A 366 8.71 36.23 -145.94
CA ASN A 366 9.96 35.48 -146.08
C ASN A 366 9.97 34.09 -145.43
N ASN A 367 8.91 33.67 -144.73
CA ASN A 367 8.85 32.35 -144.12
C ASN A 367 7.43 31.81 -144.01
N VAL A 368 7.24 30.51 -144.26
CA VAL A 368 5.98 29.76 -144.11
C VAL A 368 6.12 28.83 -142.90
N GLY A 369 5.34 29.02 -141.82
CA GLY A 369 5.32 28.14 -140.62
C GLY A 369 5.51 28.78 -139.22
N PRO A 370 5.21 28.07 -138.09
CA PRO A 370 4.69 28.68 -136.85
C PRO A 370 5.60 28.66 -135.58
N ILE A 371 5.32 29.59 -134.63
CA ILE A 371 6.13 29.97 -133.44
C ILE A 371 5.44 29.59 -132.10
N ARG A 372 6.17 29.16 -131.04
CA ARG A 372 5.69 28.43 -129.82
C ARG A 372 6.03 29.12 -128.46
N SER A 373 5.24 28.92 -127.37
CA SER A 373 5.53 29.37 -125.96
C SER A 373 5.07 28.38 -124.82
N TYR A 374 5.55 28.51 -123.55
CA TYR A 374 5.57 27.47 -122.46
C TYR A 374 5.06 27.93 -121.03
N LYS A 375 4.86 26.99 -120.06
CA LYS A 375 3.98 26.96 -118.80
C LYS A 375 4.64 27.22 -117.38
N THR A 376 3.83 27.36 -116.27
CA THR A 376 4.21 27.63 -114.82
C THR A 376 3.69 26.62 -113.73
N LYS A 377 4.21 26.64 -112.46
CA LYS A 377 4.10 25.64 -111.31
C LYS A 377 3.39 26.15 -110.00
N THR A 378 2.98 25.25 -109.05
CA THR A 378 2.07 25.46 -107.84
C THR A 378 2.74 25.56 -106.41
N VAL A 379 2.01 26.12 -105.42
CA VAL A 379 2.42 26.69 -104.09
C VAL A 379 2.87 25.78 -102.94
N THR A 380 2.35 24.57 -102.80
CA THR A 380 2.63 23.72 -101.62
C THR A 380 4.10 23.34 -101.45
N LYS A 381 4.90 23.44 -102.52
CA LYS A 381 6.36 23.23 -102.49
C LYS A 381 7.16 24.41 -101.91
N MET A 382 6.68 25.65 -102.01
CA MET A 382 7.40 26.83 -101.45
C MET A 382 7.37 26.88 -99.92
N ILE A 383 6.28 26.44 -99.29
CA ILE A 383 6.12 26.49 -97.82
C ILE A 383 7.08 25.51 -97.12
N ALA A 384 7.30 24.34 -97.71
CA ALA A 384 8.24 23.34 -97.20
C ALA A 384 9.71 23.83 -97.28
N GLU A 385 10.07 24.62 -98.30
CA GLU A 385 11.42 25.18 -98.45
C GLU A 385 11.73 26.30 -97.44
N ILE A 386 10.72 27.05 -96.95
CA ILE A 386 10.92 28.15 -96.00
C ILE A 386 11.07 27.64 -94.55
N LEU A 387 10.41 26.53 -94.19
CA LEU A 387 10.38 26.00 -92.82
C LEU A 387 11.52 25.01 -92.48
N THR A 388 12.28 24.52 -93.47
CA THR A 388 13.29 23.44 -93.29
C THR A 388 14.75 23.90 -93.25
N VAL A 389 15.05 25.20 -93.35
CA VAL A 389 16.42 25.72 -93.21
C VAL A 389 16.82 25.78 -91.72
N GLY A 390 17.30 24.64 -91.21
CA GLY A 390 17.71 24.51 -89.81
C GLY A 390 18.12 23.10 -89.34
N SER A 391 18.71 22.25 -90.17
CA SER A 391 19.55 21.10 -89.74
C SER A 391 20.21 20.45 -90.96
N GLY A 392 21.53 20.29 -90.93
CA GLY A 392 22.35 19.83 -92.06
C GLY A 392 22.97 18.44 -91.91
N LYS A 393 23.68 18.04 -92.99
CA LYS A 393 24.42 16.79 -93.32
C LYS A 393 23.60 15.74 -94.08
N GLY A 394 23.95 15.23 -95.27
CA GLY A 394 25.09 15.45 -96.19
C GLY A 394 25.29 14.23 -97.13
N GLY A 395 25.56 14.46 -98.43
CA GLY A 395 26.08 13.47 -99.43
C GLY A 395 25.30 13.42 -100.76
N LYS A 396 25.59 14.27 -101.78
CA LYS A 396 26.46 14.10 -103.01
C LYS A 396 25.92 13.04 -104.00
N GLN A 397 25.60 13.31 -105.29
CA GLN A 397 26.27 14.01 -106.42
C GLN A 397 25.22 14.27 -107.58
N PRO A 398 25.54 14.84 -108.77
CA PRO A 398 26.05 16.18 -109.12
C PRO A 398 25.18 16.91 -110.20
N THR A 399 25.47 18.21 -110.40
CA THR A 399 24.87 19.19 -111.34
C THR A 399 25.29 18.98 -112.83
N PRO A 400 24.65 19.61 -113.85
CA PRO A 400 24.92 21.01 -114.25
C PRO A 400 23.64 21.81 -114.63
N LYS A 401 23.44 23.06 -114.17
CA LYS A 401 23.96 24.37 -114.64
C LYS A 401 23.36 24.92 -115.95
N THR A 402 22.37 25.82 -115.80
CA THR A 402 22.16 27.10 -116.55
C THR A 402 21.05 27.83 -115.76
N GLU A 403 21.31 28.82 -114.88
CA GLU A 403 21.58 30.27 -115.12
C GLU A 403 20.68 30.83 -116.24
N ASP A 404 19.88 31.90 -116.11
CA ASP A 404 19.49 32.88 -115.09
C ASP A 404 18.07 33.32 -115.55
N ARG A 405 17.08 33.69 -114.73
CA ARG A 405 17.05 34.94 -113.96
C ARG A 405 15.69 35.05 -113.24
N ALA A 406 15.74 35.69 -112.07
CA ALA A 406 14.66 36.40 -111.36
C ALA A 406 13.56 35.58 -110.64
N THR A 407 13.89 35.23 -109.38
CA THR A 407 12.99 34.98 -108.25
C THR A 407 12.21 36.24 -107.81
N PRO A 408 10.90 36.16 -107.50
CA PRO A 408 10.21 37.15 -106.67
C PRO A 408 10.19 36.70 -105.19
N LEU A 409 11.37 36.60 -104.57
CA LEU A 409 11.55 36.46 -103.12
C LEU A 409 12.83 37.20 -102.73
N GLN A 410 12.88 38.52 -102.93
CA GLN A 410 14.08 39.31 -102.63
C GLN A 410 13.90 40.48 -101.66
N ASN A 411 12.68 40.90 -101.31
CA ASN A 411 12.53 42.12 -100.48
C ASN A 411 12.10 41.88 -99.03
N ILE A 412 12.06 40.62 -98.56
CA ILE A 412 11.68 40.31 -97.18
C ILE A 412 12.73 39.40 -96.55
N PRO A 413 13.38 39.80 -95.44
CA PRO A 413 14.33 38.92 -94.75
C PRO A 413 13.63 37.63 -94.34
N LYS A 414 14.20 36.46 -94.71
CA LYS A 414 13.61 35.13 -94.41
C LYS A 414 13.33 34.92 -92.92
N LYS A 415 14.11 35.57 -92.03
CA LYS A 415 13.87 35.59 -90.58
C LYS A 415 12.59 36.36 -90.21
N THR A 416 12.29 37.47 -90.87
CA THR A 416 11.09 38.28 -90.66
C THR A 416 9.85 37.57 -91.18
N ALA A 417 9.91 36.95 -92.37
CA ALA A 417 8.83 36.14 -92.91
C ALA A 417 8.49 34.94 -91.99
N LYS A 418 9.51 34.27 -91.45
CA LYS A 418 9.33 33.19 -90.47
C LYS A 418 8.65 33.67 -89.19
N ARG A 419 9.01 34.85 -88.68
CA ARG A 419 8.38 35.43 -87.48
C ARG A 419 6.91 35.79 -87.71
N ILE A 420 6.57 36.33 -88.88
CA ILE A 420 5.18 36.65 -89.25
C ILE A 420 4.36 35.36 -89.37
N LEU A 421 4.88 34.33 -90.03
CA LEU A 421 4.22 33.03 -90.14
C LEU A 421 4.05 32.34 -88.78
N GLU A 422 5.02 32.44 -87.87
CA GLU A 422 4.89 31.94 -86.49
C GLU A 422 3.84 32.72 -85.68
N LEU A 423 3.76 34.05 -85.83
CA LEU A 423 2.74 34.88 -85.18
C LEU A 423 1.34 34.59 -85.72
N MET A 424 1.18 34.46 -87.04
CA MET A 424 -0.10 34.06 -87.65
C MET A 424 -0.55 32.68 -87.16
N SER A 425 0.37 31.74 -86.99
CA SER A 425 0.06 30.42 -86.43
C SER A 425 -0.36 30.44 -84.95
N ASN A 426 -0.06 31.49 -84.19
CA ASN A 426 -0.40 31.59 -82.77
C ASN A 426 -1.67 32.43 -82.55
N GLU A 427 -1.80 33.57 -83.25
CA GLU A 427 -2.92 34.50 -83.07
C GLU A 427 -4.18 34.10 -83.86
N LEU A 428 -4.02 33.37 -84.98
CA LEU A 428 -5.14 32.92 -85.81
C LEU A 428 -5.64 31.51 -85.46
N ASP A 429 -5.41 31.06 -84.22
CA ASP A 429 -5.91 29.76 -83.72
C ASP A 429 -7.45 29.69 -83.72
N PHE A 430 -8.15 30.82 -83.68
CA PHE A 430 -9.62 30.86 -83.74
C PHE A 430 -10.19 30.44 -85.11
N LEU A 431 -9.40 30.52 -86.20
CA LEU A 431 -9.82 30.11 -87.54
C LEU A 431 -9.77 28.58 -87.75
N ILE A 432 -9.23 27.83 -86.78
CA ILE A 432 -9.10 26.38 -86.84
C ILE A 432 -10.16 25.75 -85.93
N GLU A 433 -10.91 24.76 -86.43
CA GLU A 433 -11.88 24.04 -85.60
C GLU A 433 -11.24 23.40 -84.36
N ARG A 434 -11.90 23.55 -83.19
CA ARG A 434 -11.43 23.02 -81.89
C ARG A 434 -11.12 21.51 -81.91
N LYS A 435 -11.76 20.74 -82.79
CA LYS A 435 -11.50 19.30 -82.98
C LYS A 435 -10.13 19.03 -83.62
N VAL A 436 -9.70 19.87 -84.58
CA VAL A 436 -8.39 19.79 -85.23
C VAL A 436 -7.29 20.26 -84.28
N LEU A 437 -7.53 21.30 -83.48
CA LEU A 437 -6.60 21.78 -82.45
C LEU A 437 -6.31 20.72 -81.37
N ARG A 438 -7.31 19.93 -80.93
CA ARG A 438 -7.10 18.82 -79.98
C ARG A 438 -6.20 17.72 -80.54
N SER A 439 -6.32 17.40 -81.83
CA SER A 439 -5.48 16.38 -82.50
C SER A 439 -4.04 16.85 -82.74
N LEU A 440 -3.81 18.17 -82.82
CA LEU A 440 -2.49 18.75 -83.04
C LEU A 440 -1.62 18.82 -81.77
N ILE A 441 -2.17 18.59 -80.58
CA ILE A 441 -1.42 18.58 -79.29
C ILE A 441 -0.44 17.39 -79.18
N ILE A 442 -0.52 16.39 -80.06
CA ILE A 442 0.32 15.18 -80.04
C ILE A 442 1.59 15.31 -80.95
N LEU A 443 1.65 16.29 -81.88
CA LEU A 443 2.70 16.34 -82.94
C LEU A 443 4.00 17.11 -82.55
N GLY A 444 5.08 17.14 -83.34
CA GLY A 444 6.26 17.98 -83.04
C GLY A 444 6.03 19.48 -83.29
N ARG A 445 6.74 20.40 -82.59
CA ARG A 445 6.54 21.88 -82.69
C ARG A 445 6.48 22.40 -84.15
N HIS A 446 7.38 21.93 -85.02
CA HIS A 446 7.46 22.38 -86.42
C HIS A 446 6.39 21.80 -87.35
N GLU A 447 5.96 20.56 -87.11
CA GLU A 447 4.88 19.95 -87.90
C GLU A 447 3.51 20.51 -87.50
N ARG A 448 3.34 20.88 -86.22
CA ARG A 448 2.15 21.60 -85.74
C ARG A 448 2.03 22.95 -86.44
N THR A 449 3.08 23.75 -86.48
CA THR A 449 3.03 25.07 -87.14
C THR A 449 2.81 24.95 -88.65
N HIS A 450 3.42 23.97 -89.32
CA HIS A 450 3.15 23.75 -90.75
C HIS A 450 1.69 23.40 -91.01
N LYS A 451 1.11 22.43 -90.28
CA LYS A 451 -0.28 22.00 -90.48
C LYS A 451 -1.30 23.08 -90.08
N LYS A 452 -1.01 23.86 -89.05
CA LYS A 452 -1.81 25.04 -88.70
C LYS A 452 -1.79 26.06 -89.84
N LEU A 453 -0.62 26.39 -90.38
CA LEU A 453 -0.49 27.35 -91.48
C LEU A 453 -1.16 26.90 -92.78
N THR A 454 -1.06 25.62 -93.16
CA THR A 454 -1.81 25.13 -94.32
C THR A 454 -3.32 25.19 -94.10
N SER A 455 -3.80 24.84 -92.90
CA SER A 455 -5.24 24.95 -92.58
C SER A 455 -5.71 26.40 -92.58
N ILE A 456 -4.91 27.32 -92.04
CA ILE A 456 -5.20 28.77 -92.04
C ILE A 456 -5.20 29.32 -93.48
N PHE A 457 -4.25 28.92 -94.33
CA PHE A 457 -4.20 29.38 -95.72
C PHE A 457 -5.31 28.79 -96.59
N GLU A 458 -5.75 27.57 -96.31
CA GLU A 458 -6.92 26.98 -96.94
C GLU A 458 -8.20 27.73 -96.51
N ALA A 459 -8.32 28.11 -95.24
CA ALA A 459 -9.42 28.96 -94.73
C ALA A 459 -9.39 30.38 -95.33
N LEU A 460 -8.21 30.96 -95.53
CA LEU A 460 -8.00 32.29 -96.12
C LEU A 460 -7.96 32.29 -97.66
N LYS A 461 -8.08 31.13 -98.31
CA LYS A 461 -8.03 30.93 -99.78
C LYS A 461 -6.74 31.43 -100.46
N ILE A 462 -5.58 31.23 -99.83
CA ILE A 462 -4.27 31.60 -100.40
C ILE A 462 -3.71 30.39 -101.15
N ASN A 463 -3.83 30.40 -102.49
CA ASN A 463 -3.53 29.25 -103.35
C ASN A 463 -2.39 29.48 -104.34
N THR A 464 -1.93 30.73 -104.52
CA THR A 464 -0.87 31.12 -105.48
C THR A 464 0.36 31.70 -104.77
N GLY A 465 1.56 31.53 -105.36
CA GLY A 465 2.82 31.92 -104.71
C GLY A 465 2.91 33.43 -104.54
N ASP A 466 2.32 34.15 -105.49
CA ASP A 466 2.19 35.60 -105.48
C ASP A 466 1.26 36.10 -104.35
N ASP A 467 0.21 35.35 -104.00
CA ASP A 467 -0.72 35.70 -102.91
C ASP A 467 -0.02 35.68 -101.54
N LEU A 468 0.89 34.71 -101.34
CA LEU A 468 1.71 34.64 -100.13
C LEU A 468 2.65 35.86 -100.04
N CYS A 469 3.22 36.29 -101.16
CA CYS A 469 4.07 37.48 -101.22
C CYS A 469 3.27 38.76 -100.95
N GLN A 470 2.06 38.91 -101.51
CA GLN A 470 1.18 40.05 -101.23
C GLN A 470 0.79 40.14 -99.76
N LEU A 471 0.50 39.01 -99.11
CA LEU A 471 0.16 38.98 -97.69
C LEU A 471 1.36 39.39 -96.82
N LEU A 472 2.56 38.92 -97.14
CA LEU A 472 3.77 39.33 -96.43
C LEU A 472 4.10 40.82 -96.64
N ASP A 473 3.87 41.35 -97.83
CA ASP A 473 4.01 42.80 -98.11
C ASP A 473 2.98 43.64 -97.35
N PHE A 474 1.74 43.17 -97.17
CA PHE A 474 0.72 43.88 -96.39
C PHE A 474 1.14 44.07 -94.92
N PHE A 475 1.63 43.01 -94.26
CA PHE A 475 2.09 43.10 -92.88
C PHE A 475 3.31 44.02 -92.71
N LEU A 476 4.18 44.09 -93.72
CA LEU A 476 5.31 45.02 -93.71
C LEU A 476 4.89 46.47 -93.93
N LYS A 477 3.92 46.74 -94.81
CA LYS A 477 3.36 48.09 -95.00
C LYS A 477 2.61 48.59 -93.77
N TYR A 478 1.85 47.71 -93.10
CA TYR A 478 1.16 48.06 -91.85
C TYR A 478 2.15 48.47 -90.75
N LYS A 479 3.25 47.73 -90.60
CA LYS A 479 4.33 48.08 -89.65
C LYS A 479 5.01 49.41 -90.00
N ALA A 480 5.13 49.75 -91.28
CA ALA A 480 5.69 51.04 -91.71
C ALA A 480 4.73 52.22 -91.46
N GLN A 481 3.41 52.00 -91.51
CA GLN A 481 2.40 53.02 -91.19
C GLN A 481 2.21 53.26 -89.68
N ASP A 482 2.33 52.22 -88.85
CA ASP A 482 2.19 52.35 -87.39
C ASP A 482 3.41 53.06 -86.74
N VAL A 483 4.60 52.92 -87.34
CA VAL A 483 5.82 53.66 -86.94
C VAL A 483 5.79 55.12 -87.43
N ALA A 484 5.02 55.44 -88.47
CA ALA A 484 4.78 56.82 -88.92
C ALA A 484 3.64 57.52 -88.17
N ALA A 485 2.77 56.78 -87.47
CA ALA A 485 1.70 57.31 -86.61
C ALA A 485 2.07 57.35 -85.12
N SER A 486 3.24 56.79 -84.74
CA SER A 486 3.75 56.71 -83.36
C SER A 486 5.09 57.42 -83.17
N GLN A 487 5.37 58.46 -83.97
CA GLN A 487 6.46 59.43 -83.78
C GLN A 487 5.91 60.81 -83.44
#